data_AF-A0A396AGY1-F1
#
_entry.id   AF-A0A396AGY1-F1
#
_cell.length_a   1.000
_cell.length_b   1.000
_cell.length_c   1.000
_cell.angle_alpha   90.00
_cell.angle_beta   90.00
_cell.angle_gamma   90.00
#
_symmetry.space_group_name_H-M   'P 1'
#
loop_
_entity.id
_entity.type
_entity.pdbx_description
1 polymer ?
#
loop_
_entity_poly.entity_id
_entity_poly.type
_entity_poly.pdbx_seq_one_letter_code
_entity_poly.pdbx_strand_id
1 'polypeptide(L)'
;MKRPEELSHMLTEMYNDTKDGKIRWNLSVQTTENNEVSEKPVEVEDGVSWTIDECYVSYYCKYKGQDFLMITYEMIKTAGDKVHTTNMIFLPPLGIRVFQLPMLLPYAVQASGVLANQIHNLWELLLAMKKADPESVFMEVSAGKLVIEDEK
;
A
#
# COMPACT_ATOMS: atom_id res chain seq x y z
N MET A 1 11.24 12.27 -10.42
CA MET A 1 10.28 11.79 -9.40
C MET A 1 9.30 12.91 -9.12
N LYS A 2 7.99 12.65 -9.02
CA LYS A 2 7.01 13.69 -8.68
C LYS A 2 7.26 14.19 -7.25
N ARG A 3 7.00 15.47 -6.98
CA ARG A 3 7.11 16.00 -5.61
C ARG A 3 5.90 15.57 -4.77
N PRO A 4 6.03 15.39 -3.44
CA PRO A 4 4.92 15.00 -2.57
C PRO A 4 3.67 15.89 -2.71
N GLU A 5 3.86 17.20 -2.89
CA GLU A 5 2.76 18.17 -3.03
C GLU A 5 2.00 17.98 -4.35
N GLU A 6 2.72 17.68 -5.44
CA GLU A 6 2.12 17.38 -6.75
C GLU A 6 1.31 16.09 -6.70
N LEU A 7 1.82 15.08 -6.00
CA LEU A 7 1.10 13.83 -5.77
C LEU A 7 -0.16 14.07 -4.92
N SER A 8 -0.05 14.87 -3.85
CA SER A 8 -1.18 15.20 -2.98
C SER A 8 -2.31 15.93 -3.73
N HIS A 9 -1.97 16.91 -4.57
CA HIS A 9 -2.94 17.60 -5.41
C HIS A 9 -3.60 16.63 -6.41
N MET A 10 -2.79 15.80 -7.07
CA MET A 10 -3.29 14.81 -8.03
C MET A 10 -4.24 13.80 -7.37
N LEU A 11 -3.90 13.26 -6.20
CA LEU A 11 -4.75 12.32 -5.46
C LEU A 11 -6.06 12.96 -5.02
N THR A 12 -6.08 14.27 -4.72
CA THR A 12 -7.32 14.99 -4.41
C THR A 12 -8.26 15.03 -5.62
N GLU A 13 -7.74 15.34 -6.81
CA GLU A 13 -8.55 15.31 -8.04
C GLU A 13 -9.03 13.89 -8.35
N MET A 14 -8.11 12.92 -8.31
CA MET A 14 -8.40 11.52 -8.59
C MET A 14 -9.42 10.93 -7.61
N TYR A 15 -9.40 11.32 -6.34
CA TYR A 15 -10.40 10.90 -5.36
C TYR A 15 -11.80 11.34 -5.77
N ASN A 16 -11.97 12.61 -6.15
CA ASN A 16 -13.26 13.14 -6.58
C ASN A 16 -13.75 12.47 -7.88
N ASP A 17 -12.85 12.28 -8.85
CA ASP A 17 -13.19 11.58 -10.10
C ASP A 17 -13.49 10.09 -9.87
N THR A 18 -12.85 9.46 -8.88
CA THR A 18 -13.15 8.08 -8.45
C THR A 18 -14.53 7.99 -7.82
N LYS A 19 -14.86 8.94 -6.94
CA LYS A 19 -16.18 9.04 -6.29
C LYS A 19 -17.31 9.20 -7.32
N ASP A 20 -17.04 9.90 -8.41
CA ASP A 20 -17.97 10.06 -9.55
C ASP A 20 -17.97 8.85 -10.51
N GLY A 21 -17.20 7.79 -10.25
CA GLY A 21 -17.13 6.59 -11.08
C GLY A 21 -16.37 6.78 -12.40
N LYS A 22 -15.59 7.85 -12.56
CA LYS A 22 -14.88 8.20 -13.80
C LYS A 22 -13.55 7.46 -13.96
N ILE A 23 -13.00 6.90 -12.87
CA ILE A 23 -11.72 6.19 -12.88
C ILE A 23 -11.97 4.70 -12.66
N ARG A 24 -11.42 3.88 -13.56
CA ARG A 24 -11.35 2.42 -13.38
C ARG A 24 -10.01 2.05 -12.76
N TRP A 25 -10.09 1.49 -11.56
CA TRP A 25 -8.92 1.08 -10.78
C TRP A 25 -8.66 -0.41 -10.91
N ASN A 26 -7.37 -0.75 -11.00
CA ASN A 26 -6.88 -2.11 -10.84
C ASN A 26 -5.95 -2.13 -9.63
N LEU A 27 -6.36 -2.87 -8.61
CA LEU A 27 -5.63 -3.06 -7.38
C LEU A 27 -5.01 -4.45 -7.34
N SER A 28 -3.78 -4.50 -6.87
CA SER A 28 -3.14 -5.76 -6.47
C SER A 28 -2.69 -5.61 -5.03
N VAL A 29 -3.11 -6.55 -4.18
CA VAL A 29 -2.79 -6.58 -2.76
C VAL A 29 -1.97 -7.83 -2.47
N GLN A 30 -0.89 -7.66 -1.72
CA GLN A 30 -0.13 -8.77 -1.16
C GLN A 30 0.09 -8.52 0.32
N THR A 31 -0.41 -9.43 1.16
CA THR A 31 -0.32 -9.28 2.62
C THR A 31 0.06 -10.60 3.29
N THR A 32 0.81 -10.53 4.38
CA THR A 32 1.10 -11.68 5.26
C THR A 32 0.11 -11.80 6.41
N GLU A 33 -0.81 -10.84 6.59
CA GLU A 33 -1.72 -10.80 7.75
C GLU A 33 -2.54 -12.10 7.90
N ASN A 34 -2.87 -12.72 6.76
CA ASN A 34 -3.63 -13.97 6.70
C ASN A 34 -2.79 -15.25 6.79
N ASN A 35 -1.45 -15.14 6.87
CA ASN A 35 -0.56 -16.29 7.02
C ASN A 35 -0.67 -16.87 8.43
N GLU A 36 -0.25 -18.12 8.59
CA GLU A 36 -0.20 -18.75 9.92
C GLU A 36 0.79 -18.00 10.82
N VAL A 37 0.43 -17.80 12.09
CA VAL A 37 1.27 -17.05 13.05
C VAL A 37 2.67 -17.67 13.19
N SER A 38 2.79 -19.00 13.07
CA SER A 38 4.07 -19.73 13.10
C SER A 38 4.98 -19.46 11.90
N GLU A 39 4.44 -18.93 10.80
CA GLU A 39 5.21 -18.58 9.59
C GLU A 39 5.66 -17.12 9.59
N LYS A 40 5.14 -16.31 10.52
CA LYS A 40 5.43 -14.88 10.59
C LYS A 40 6.74 -14.63 11.33
N PRO A 41 7.58 -13.70 10.85
CA PRO A 41 8.78 -13.32 11.57
C PRO A 41 8.43 -12.64 12.90
N VAL A 42 9.33 -12.81 13.87
CA VAL A 42 9.23 -12.20 15.20
C VAL A 42 10.53 -11.48 15.49
N GLU A 43 10.44 -10.20 15.82
CA GLU A 43 11.57 -9.41 16.32
C GLU A 43 11.43 -9.18 17.82
N VAL A 44 12.56 -9.11 18.53
CA VAL A 44 12.59 -8.79 19.95
C VAL A 44 13.19 -7.40 20.11
N GLU A 45 12.36 -6.43 20.51
CA GLU A 45 12.76 -5.05 20.78
C GLU A 45 12.44 -4.71 22.23
N ASP A 46 13.43 -4.24 22.99
CA ASP A 46 13.29 -3.90 24.42
C ASP A 46 12.65 -5.01 25.28
N GLY A 47 12.92 -6.28 24.93
CA GLY A 47 12.37 -7.45 25.62
C GLY A 47 10.92 -7.78 25.27
N VAL A 48 10.33 -7.09 24.28
CA VAL A 48 9.00 -7.35 23.75
C VAL A 48 9.11 -8.10 22.43
N SER A 49 8.41 -9.22 22.30
CA SER A 49 8.29 -9.96 21.03
C SER A 49 7.21 -9.35 20.16
N TRP A 50 7.59 -8.88 18.97
CA TRP A 50 6.72 -8.29 17.97
C TRP A 50 6.55 -9.27 16.81
N THR A 51 5.32 -9.72 16.57
CA THR A 51 4.98 -10.40 15.33
C THR A 51 4.89 -9.37 14.21
N ILE A 52 5.54 -9.65 13.08
CA ILE A 52 5.64 -8.70 11.98
C ILE A 52 4.85 -9.19 10.79
N ASP A 53 4.00 -8.32 10.30
CA ASP A 53 3.26 -8.45 9.06
C ASP A 53 3.69 -7.36 8.07
N GLU A 54 3.48 -7.63 6.79
CA GLU A 54 3.59 -6.65 5.73
C GLU A 54 2.37 -6.67 4.81
N CYS A 55 2.06 -5.50 4.25
CA CYS A 55 1.01 -5.33 3.25
C CYS A 55 1.48 -4.38 2.14
N TYR A 56 1.46 -4.86 0.91
CA TYR A 56 1.62 -4.05 -0.28
C TYR A 56 0.28 -3.84 -0.96
N VAL A 57 0.05 -2.62 -1.44
CA VAL A 57 -1.09 -2.30 -2.32
C VAL A 57 -0.60 -1.53 -3.53
N SER A 58 -0.83 -2.08 -4.72
CA SER A 58 -0.61 -1.41 -6.00
C SER A 58 -1.90 -0.74 -6.45
N TYR A 59 -1.82 0.55 -6.75
CA TYR A 59 -2.91 1.38 -7.27
C TYR A 59 -2.59 1.74 -8.73
N TYR A 60 -3.23 1.06 -9.67
CA TYR A 60 -3.07 1.32 -11.09
C TYR A 60 -4.37 1.84 -11.73
N CYS A 61 -4.27 2.90 -12.53
CA CYS A 61 -5.35 3.34 -13.41
C CYS A 61 -4.79 4.13 -14.61
N LYS A 62 -5.67 4.39 -15.60
CA LYS A 62 -5.41 5.37 -16.64
C LYS A 62 -6.15 6.66 -16.28
N TYR A 63 -5.42 7.72 -15.96
CA TYR A 63 -5.97 9.01 -15.59
C TYR A 63 -5.58 10.09 -16.59
N LYS A 64 -6.58 10.81 -17.13
CA LYS A 64 -6.38 11.87 -18.14
C LYS A 64 -5.47 11.44 -19.31
N GLY A 65 -5.61 10.18 -19.75
CA GLY A 65 -4.85 9.61 -20.86
C GLY A 65 -3.46 9.06 -20.51
N GLN A 66 -3.00 9.23 -19.27
CA GLN A 66 -1.70 8.75 -18.79
C GLN A 66 -1.86 7.60 -17.81
N ASP A 67 -0.88 6.70 -17.78
CA ASP A 67 -0.82 5.66 -16.76
C ASP A 67 -0.39 6.27 -15.42
N PHE A 68 -1.14 5.93 -14.37
CA PHE A 68 -0.81 6.21 -12.99
C PHE A 68 -0.55 4.90 -12.26
N LEU A 69 0.61 4.81 -11.60
CA LEU A 69 0.98 3.70 -10.74
C LEU A 69 1.55 4.27 -9.44
N MET A 70 0.98 3.81 -8.33
CA MET A 70 1.46 4.06 -6.98
C MET A 70 1.44 2.75 -6.22
N ILE A 71 2.48 2.47 -5.42
CA ILE A 71 2.51 1.32 -4.53
C ILE A 71 2.64 1.84 -3.10
N THR A 72 1.83 1.34 -2.18
CA THR A 72 2.04 1.53 -0.75
C THR A 72 2.61 0.27 -0.13
N TYR A 73 3.39 0.45 0.92
CA TYR A 73 3.86 -0.61 1.80
C TYR A 73 3.52 -0.22 3.22
N GLU A 74 2.98 -1.17 3.97
CA GLU A 74 2.80 -1.07 5.41
C GLU A 74 3.50 -2.25 6.08
N MET A 75 4.40 -1.95 7.01
CA MET A 75 4.91 -2.91 7.98
C MET A 75 4.09 -2.78 9.25
N ILE A 76 3.59 -3.89 9.79
CA ILE A 76 2.74 -3.93 10.97
C ILE A 76 3.44 -4.79 12.03
N LYS A 77 3.84 -4.18 13.14
CA LYS A 77 4.38 -4.87 14.31
C LYS A 77 3.29 -4.98 15.37
N THR A 78 2.98 -6.21 15.81
CA THR A 78 1.95 -6.48 16.82
C THR A 78 2.55 -7.20 18.03
N ALA A 79 2.26 -6.71 19.23
CA ALA A 79 2.65 -7.33 20.49
C ALA A 79 1.51 -7.22 21.52
N GLY A 80 0.69 -8.27 21.63
CA GLY A 80 -0.54 -8.23 22.42
C GLY A 80 -1.49 -7.15 21.88
N ASP A 81 -1.84 -6.18 22.73
CA ASP A 81 -2.71 -5.05 22.35
C ASP A 81 -1.95 -3.88 21.69
N LYS A 82 -0.62 -3.96 21.58
CA LYS A 82 0.20 -2.92 20.95
C LYS A 82 0.34 -3.16 19.45
N VAL A 83 0.15 -2.10 18.68
CA VAL A 83 0.37 -2.11 17.23
C VAL A 83 1.24 -0.90 16.85
N HIS A 84 2.30 -1.15 16.10
CA HIS A 84 3.13 -0.13 15.47
C HIS A 84 3.12 -0.34 13.97
N THR A 85 2.87 0.71 13.19
CA THR A 85 2.90 0.63 11.74
C THR A 85 3.88 1.60 11.13
N THR A 86 4.59 1.15 10.09
CA THR A 86 5.46 1.97 9.26
C THR A 86 4.93 1.96 7.84
N ASN A 87 4.62 3.14 7.31
CA ASN A 87 4.02 3.29 6.00
C ASN A 87 5.00 3.95 5.02
N MET A 88 5.09 3.40 3.81
CA MET A 88 5.90 3.93 2.71
C MET A 88 5.07 4.04 1.43
N ILE A 89 5.38 5.06 0.63
CA ILE A 89 4.71 5.34 -0.64
C ILE A 89 5.77 5.32 -1.75
N PHE A 90 5.46 4.66 -2.86
CA PHE A 90 6.34 4.55 -4.01
C PHE A 90 5.65 4.99 -5.30
N LEU A 91 6.41 5.65 -6.17
CA LEU A 91 6.01 5.96 -7.54
C LEU A 91 6.97 5.29 -8.55
N PRO A 92 6.93 3.95 -8.67
CA PRO A 92 7.79 3.23 -9.59
C PRO A 92 7.36 3.41 -11.06
N PRO A 93 8.27 3.18 -12.03
CA PRO A 93 7.89 3.07 -13.44
C PRO A 93 6.98 1.84 -13.66
N LEU A 94 6.17 1.86 -14.73
CA LEU A 94 5.16 0.81 -14.99
C LEU A 94 5.72 -0.61 -15.12
N GLY A 95 6.99 -0.75 -15.50
CA GLY A 95 7.69 -2.03 -15.60
C GLY A 95 8.12 -2.60 -14.25
N ILE A 96 8.00 -1.83 -13.16
CA ILE A 96 8.35 -2.25 -11.80
C ILE A 96 7.06 -2.31 -10.98
N ARG A 97 6.47 -3.51 -10.95
CA ARG A 97 5.26 -3.86 -10.18
C ARG A 97 5.51 -5.00 -9.21
N VAL A 98 6.74 -5.09 -8.71
CA VAL A 98 7.19 -6.13 -7.78
C VAL A 98 6.94 -5.69 -6.35
N PHE A 99 6.43 -6.60 -5.51
CA PHE A 99 6.23 -6.39 -4.08
C PHE A 99 7.47 -6.84 -3.31
N GLN A 100 8.54 -6.06 -3.47
CA GLN A 100 9.79 -6.26 -2.75
C GLN A 100 10.36 -4.90 -2.35
N LEU A 101 10.42 -4.65 -1.05
CA LEU A 101 10.86 -3.37 -0.49
C LEU A 101 12.19 -2.88 -1.09
N PRO A 102 13.29 -3.68 -1.18
CA PRO A 102 14.56 -3.21 -1.72
C PRO A 102 14.48 -2.68 -3.17
N MET A 103 13.59 -3.25 -3.99
CA MET A 103 13.38 -2.81 -5.37
C MET A 103 12.53 -1.53 -5.46
N LEU A 104 11.72 -1.26 -4.43
CA LEU A 104 10.83 -0.10 -4.36
C LEU A 104 11.49 1.12 -3.71
N LEU A 105 12.43 0.92 -2.77
CA LEU A 105 13.13 1.99 -2.04
C LEU A 105 13.64 3.15 -2.93
N PRO A 106 14.23 2.93 -4.12
CA PRO A 106 14.67 4.03 -4.99
C PRO A 106 13.54 4.94 -5.50
N TYR A 107 12.28 4.51 -5.40
CA TYR A 107 11.09 5.22 -5.85
C TYR A 107 10.26 5.79 -4.69
N ALA A 108 10.82 5.77 -3.48
CA ALA A 108 10.15 6.23 -2.28
C ALA A 108 9.83 7.73 -2.38
N VAL A 109 8.60 8.07 -2.02
CA VAL A 109 8.13 9.44 -1.86
C VAL A 109 8.06 9.73 -0.36
N GLN A 110 8.64 10.85 0.05
CA GLN A 110 8.52 11.30 1.43
C GLN A 110 7.05 11.61 1.73
N ALA A 111 6.43 10.78 2.55
CA ALA A 111 5.03 10.90 2.92
C ALA A 111 4.85 11.98 4.00
N SER A 112 3.96 12.93 3.77
CA SER A 112 3.39 13.73 4.86
C SER A 112 2.18 13.00 5.45
N GLY A 113 1.81 13.31 6.69
CA GLY A 113 0.58 12.76 7.28
C GLY A 113 -0.68 13.08 6.46
N VAL A 114 -0.68 14.20 5.72
CA VAL A 114 -1.76 14.56 4.79
C VAL A 114 -1.80 13.59 3.61
N LEU A 115 -0.65 13.31 2.99
CA LEU A 115 -0.56 12.40 1.86
C LEU A 115 -0.95 10.97 2.25
N ALA A 116 -0.50 10.50 3.41
CA ALA A 116 -0.89 9.20 3.96
C ALA A 116 -2.42 9.11 4.15
N ASN A 117 -3.04 10.13 4.75
CA ASN A 117 -4.49 10.18 4.92
C ASN A 117 -5.26 10.22 3.59
N GLN A 118 -4.76 10.92 2.58
CA GLN A 118 -5.39 10.93 1.25
C GLN A 118 -5.41 9.55 0.61
N ILE A 119 -4.31 8.81 0.73
CA ILE A 119 -4.21 7.45 0.18
C ILE A 119 -5.10 6.49 0.97
N HIS A 120 -5.14 6.61 2.30
CA HIS A 120 -6.06 5.85 3.13
C HIS A 120 -7.53 6.09 2.75
N ASN A 121 -7.94 7.35 2.59
CA ASN A 121 -9.30 7.68 2.15
C ASN A 121 -9.63 7.12 0.75
N LEU A 122 -8.65 7.15 -0.17
CA LEU A 122 -8.81 6.52 -1.49
C LEU A 122 -9.00 5.01 -1.36
N TRP A 123 -8.22 4.33 -0.52
CA TRP A 123 -8.38 2.92 -0.23
C TRP A 123 -9.78 2.59 0.31
N GLU A 124 -10.26 3.32 1.32
CA GLU A 124 -11.60 3.12 1.89
C GLU A 124 -12.70 3.34 0.85
N LEU A 125 -12.58 4.37 0.02
CA LEU A 125 -13.51 4.63 -1.08
C LEU A 125 -13.55 3.45 -2.06
N LEU A 126 -12.39 2.94 -2.46
CA LEU A 126 -12.30 1.81 -3.39
C LEU A 126 -12.88 0.52 -2.80
N LEU A 127 -12.65 0.25 -1.51
CA LEU A 127 -13.29 -0.85 -0.80
C LEU A 127 -14.82 -0.71 -0.77
N ALA A 128 -15.31 0.49 -0.44
CA ALA A 128 -16.75 0.76 -0.41
C ALA A 128 -17.39 0.59 -1.79
N MET A 129 -16.73 1.06 -2.86
CA MET A 129 -17.17 0.87 -4.24
C MET A 129 -17.20 -0.62 -4.62
N LYS A 130 -16.12 -1.37 -4.35
CA LYS A 130 -16.04 -2.81 -4.62
C LYS A 130 -17.13 -3.60 -3.89
N LYS A 131 -17.44 -3.21 -2.66
CA LYS A 131 -18.52 -3.82 -1.86
C LYS A 131 -19.90 -3.52 -2.42
N ALA A 132 -20.13 -2.31 -2.93
CA ALA A 132 -21.41 -1.92 -3.53
C ALA A 132 -21.61 -2.53 -4.92
N ASP A 133 -20.55 -2.58 -5.73
CA ASP A 133 -20.51 -3.17 -7.06
C ASP A 133 -19.16 -3.88 -7.29
N PRO A 134 -19.12 -5.22 -7.31
CA PRO A 134 -17.90 -5.98 -7.55
C PRO A 134 -17.19 -5.66 -8.87
N GLU A 135 -17.87 -5.13 -9.88
CA GLU A 135 -17.26 -4.79 -11.18
C GLU A 135 -16.73 -3.34 -11.23
N SER A 136 -16.95 -2.54 -10.17
CA SER A 136 -16.51 -1.14 -10.12
C SER A 136 -14.99 -1.00 -10.02
N VAL A 137 -14.34 -1.92 -9.30
CA VAL A 137 -12.89 -1.96 -9.03
C VAL A 137 -12.37 -3.37 -9.29
N PHE A 138 -11.33 -3.51 -10.10
CA PHE A 138 -10.60 -4.77 -10.19
C PHE A 138 -9.67 -4.87 -8.99
N MET A 139 -9.69 -6.00 -8.28
CA MET A 139 -8.85 -6.21 -7.10
C MET A 139 -8.46 -7.68 -7.01
N GLU A 140 -7.16 -7.93 -6.97
CA GLU A 140 -6.58 -9.24 -6.69
C GLU A 140 -5.88 -9.19 -5.34
N VAL A 141 -6.06 -10.24 -4.53
CA VAL A 141 -5.43 -10.38 -3.22
C VAL A 141 -4.62 -11.67 -3.23
N SER A 142 -3.37 -11.59 -2.80
CA SER A 142 -2.43 -12.72 -2.73
C SER A 142 -1.76 -12.77 -1.36
N ALA A 143 -1.33 -13.96 -0.96
CA ALA A 143 -0.50 -14.13 0.23
C ALA A 143 0.93 -13.64 -0.04
N GLY A 144 1.49 -12.88 0.92
CA GLY A 144 2.87 -12.45 0.92
C GLY A 144 3.80 -13.47 1.59
N LYS A 145 5.11 -13.26 1.44
CA LYS A 145 6.13 -13.99 2.18
C LYS A 145 7.18 -13.01 2.69
N LEU A 146 7.05 -12.63 3.95
CA LEU A 146 8.00 -11.77 4.62
C LEU A 146 9.18 -12.60 5.14
N VAL A 147 10.39 -12.17 4.78
CA VAL A 147 11.64 -12.67 5.35
C VAL A 147 12.40 -11.45 5.82
N ILE A 148 12.70 -11.39 7.12
CA ILE A 148 13.54 -10.35 7.70
C ILE A 148 14.97 -10.89 7.66
N GLU A 149 15.85 -10.22 6.92
CA GLU A 149 17.27 -10.56 6.92
C GLU A 149 17.90 -9.99 8.20
N ASP A 150 18.50 -10.85 9.02
CA ASP A 150 19.28 -10.40 10.17
C ASP A 150 20.46 -9.52 9.68
N GLU A 151 20.56 -8.29 10.18
CA GLU A 151 21.78 -7.49 10.03
C GLU A 151 22.93 -8.24 10.72
N LYS A 152 23.83 -8.82 9.92
CA LYS A 152 25.09 -9.40 10.41
C LYS A 152 26.19 -8.35 10.56
#